data_AF-A0A7X2PAZ9-F1
#
_entry.id   AF-A0A7X2PAZ9-F1
#
_cell.length_a   1.000
_cell.length_b   1.000
_cell.length_c   1.000
_cell.angle_alpha   90.00
_cell.angle_beta   90.00
_cell.angle_gamma   90.00
#
_symmetry.space_group_name_H-M   'P 1'
#
loop_
_entity.id
_entity.type
_entity.pdbx_description
1 polymer ?
#
loop_
_entity_poly.entity_id
_entity_poly.type
_entity_poly.pdbx_seq_one_letter_code
_entity_poly.pdbx_strand_id
1 'polypeptide(L)'
;MAANMIAAYYSKGCDSHEVFSDLKISKDPSFEENINKYNVLFIDCAGMYNNKPDDYTLVKMITESVVKEFRQNFQNIIFSDNCTLAQAILSVYSELGEKFIIILDEYDILIRERDEKELKLFFKLLNGLFKDNALLSSIALAYLTGIMPIIREKTQSKLNNFKEYTMLDAEDMAPFMGFTVDEVKALADKNNMDFEEIKRWYDGYNLNGVELYSPISIIRAIEKKRCDDYWTQTSSYDALKDFILMNIEGLKEDVIKMIAGESVLVNPRKFRNTVWNMESKDEVLTCLIHMGYLGFRYISSDRKECFIPNYEINKEWVISIEDSPKYKRVMKYINSSRELLNATWNKEEEIVAEIVEKTHMEVTSNLSYNNEASFQSAIRLAYFYADSYYTIVNELPAGKGYADIAFIPYVKDVPAMIIELKKDKTPNSAIDQIKRKEYPEALKEFKDNLLIVGISYDSKTKKHTCIIERA
;
A
#
# COMPACT_ATOMS: atom_id res chain seq x y z
N MET A 1 -3.29 -16.93 -6.43
CA MET A 1 -3.31 -16.97 -7.92
C MET A 1 -1.95 -17.35 -8.50
N ALA A 2 -0.84 -16.70 -8.11
CA ALA A 2 0.51 -17.08 -8.57
C ALA A 2 0.92 -18.51 -8.17
N ALA A 3 0.61 -18.94 -6.94
CA ALA A 3 0.93 -20.28 -6.45
C ALA A 3 0.25 -21.39 -7.29
N ASN A 4 -0.99 -21.18 -7.75
CA ASN A 4 -1.68 -22.09 -8.68
C ASN A 4 -0.99 -22.19 -10.03
N MET A 5 -0.47 -21.08 -10.56
CA MET A 5 0.30 -21.07 -11.82
C MET A 5 1.60 -21.87 -11.65
N ILE A 6 2.32 -21.70 -10.54
CA ILE A 6 3.52 -22.48 -10.22
C ILE A 6 3.18 -23.97 -10.10
N ALA A 7 2.09 -24.30 -9.41
CA ALA A 7 1.61 -25.68 -9.29
C ALA A 7 1.29 -26.30 -10.66
N ALA A 8 0.55 -25.57 -11.51
CA ALA A 8 0.20 -26.02 -12.84
C ALA A 8 1.42 -26.19 -13.75
N TYR A 9 2.43 -25.33 -13.63
CA TYR A 9 3.66 -25.43 -14.42
C TYR A 9 4.43 -26.71 -14.12
N TYR A 10 4.62 -27.06 -12.84
CA TYR A 10 5.47 -28.19 -12.48
C TYR A 10 4.73 -29.53 -12.35
N SER A 11 3.42 -29.53 -12.10
CA SER A 11 2.68 -30.74 -11.73
C SER A 11 2.60 -31.75 -12.87
N LYS A 12 3.02 -32.99 -12.60
CA LYS A 12 2.81 -34.14 -13.49
C LYS A 12 1.36 -34.62 -13.53
N GLY A 13 0.50 -34.08 -12.66
CA GLY A 13 -0.92 -34.43 -12.56
C GLY A 13 -1.81 -33.77 -13.62
N CYS A 14 -1.27 -32.88 -14.45
CA CYS A 14 -1.96 -32.28 -15.57
C CYS A 14 -1.00 -32.07 -16.75
N ASP A 15 -1.58 -31.87 -17.93
CA ASP A 15 -0.86 -31.32 -19.08
C ASP A 15 -1.22 -29.83 -19.19
N SER A 16 -0.26 -28.96 -18.89
CA SER A 16 -0.43 -27.51 -18.92
C SER A 16 0.42 -26.84 -20.00
N HIS A 17 1.03 -27.63 -20.89
CA HIS A 17 1.99 -27.14 -21.90
C HIS A 17 1.42 -26.01 -22.75
N GLU A 18 0.20 -26.19 -23.27
CA GLU A 18 -0.48 -25.19 -24.10
C GLU A 18 -0.65 -23.85 -23.36
N VAL A 19 -0.91 -23.86 -22.04
CA VAL A 19 -1.11 -22.65 -21.23
C VAL A 19 0.17 -21.80 -21.15
N PHE A 20 1.35 -22.45 -21.18
CA PHE A 20 2.64 -21.78 -21.05
C PHE A 20 3.40 -21.60 -22.36
N SER A 21 3.01 -22.31 -23.42
CA SER A 21 3.72 -22.37 -24.70
C SER A 21 3.93 -21.00 -25.37
N ASP A 22 2.96 -20.08 -25.24
CA ASP A 22 3.03 -18.74 -25.82
C ASP A 22 3.62 -17.67 -24.86
N LEU A 23 4.00 -18.05 -23.64
CA LEU A 23 4.52 -17.13 -22.62
C LEU A 23 6.05 -17.00 -22.69
N LYS A 24 6.61 -15.97 -22.03
CA LYS A 24 8.06 -15.73 -22.02
C LYS A 24 8.88 -16.94 -21.54
N ILE A 25 8.33 -17.75 -20.63
CA ILE A 25 9.00 -18.92 -20.04
C ILE A 25 9.28 -20.03 -21.06
N SER A 26 8.49 -20.15 -22.13
CA SER A 26 8.70 -21.20 -23.16
C SER A 26 9.99 -21.02 -23.95
N LYS A 27 10.62 -19.84 -23.83
CA LYS A 27 11.92 -19.52 -24.45
C LYS A 27 13.10 -19.88 -23.55
N ASP A 28 12.85 -20.21 -22.28
CA ASP A 28 13.90 -20.61 -21.35
C ASP A 28 14.36 -22.05 -21.67
N PRO A 29 15.68 -22.33 -21.73
CA PRO A 29 16.18 -23.68 -22.02
C PRO A 29 15.65 -24.75 -21.06
N SER A 30 15.33 -24.38 -19.82
CA SER A 30 14.83 -25.30 -18.79
C SER A 30 13.32 -25.57 -18.87
N PHE A 31 12.60 -24.96 -19.82
CA PHE A 31 11.15 -25.08 -19.94
C PHE A 31 10.69 -26.54 -20.06
N GLU A 32 11.17 -27.23 -21.11
CA GLU A 32 10.82 -28.63 -21.39
C GLU A 32 11.38 -29.60 -20.33
N GLU A 33 12.43 -29.20 -19.61
CA GLU A 33 13.03 -29.99 -18.53
C GLU A 33 12.14 -30.01 -17.28
N ASN A 34 11.29 -29.00 -17.09
CA ASN A 34 10.57 -28.79 -15.85
C ASN A 34 9.05 -28.87 -15.97
N ILE A 35 8.48 -28.50 -17.12
CA ILE A 35 7.03 -28.46 -17.30
C ILE A 35 6.40 -29.84 -17.13
N ASN A 36 5.43 -29.93 -16.22
CA ASN A 36 4.69 -31.13 -15.84
C ASN A 36 5.56 -32.35 -15.46
N LYS A 37 6.71 -32.15 -14.79
CA LYS A 37 7.65 -33.26 -14.43
C LYS A 37 7.65 -33.70 -12.96
N TYR A 38 6.97 -32.99 -12.06
CA TYR A 38 7.12 -33.19 -10.61
C TYR A 38 5.82 -33.59 -9.90
N ASN A 39 5.94 -34.30 -8.78
CA ASN A 39 4.85 -34.38 -7.81
C ASN A 39 4.74 -33.04 -7.08
N VAL A 40 3.58 -32.39 -7.15
CA VAL A 40 3.35 -31.09 -6.48
C VAL A 40 2.46 -31.29 -5.26
N LEU A 41 2.94 -30.86 -4.09
CA LEU A 41 2.13 -30.71 -2.88
C LEU A 41 1.72 -29.25 -2.77
N PHE A 42 0.50 -28.95 -3.21
CA PHE A 42 -0.08 -27.62 -3.08
C PHE A 42 -0.96 -27.57 -1.83
N ILE A 43 -0.59 -26.72 -0.87
CA ILE A 43 -1.28 -26.58 0.42
C ILE A 43 -1.70 -25.12 0.56
N ASP A 44 -3.01 -24.87 0.48
CA ASP A 44 -3.63 -23.60 0.89
C ASP A 44 -3.77 -23.59 2.42
N CYS A 45 -2.81 -23.00 3.12
CA CYS A 45 -2.78 -23.01 4.58
C CYS A 45 -3.97 -22.28 5.19
N ALA A 46 -4.41 -21.17 4.59
CA ALA A 46 -5.55 -20.41 5.10
C ALA A 46 -6.87 -21.14 4.86
N GLY A 47 -7.07 -21.70 3.66
CA GLY A 47 -8.22 -22.53 3.35
C GLY A 47 -8.33 -23.72 4.29
N MET A 48 -7.21 -24.43 4.55
CA MET A 48 -7.20 -25.54 5.50
C MET A 48 -7.44 -25.06 6.94
N TYR A 49 -6.78 -23.99 7.39
CA TYR A 49 -6.96 -23.48 8.75
C TYR A 49 -8.43 -23.12 9.05
N ASN A 50 -9.10 -22.48 8.10
CA ASN A 50 -10.50 -22.05 8.25
C ASN A 50 -11.51 -23.20 8.14
N ASN A 51 -11.14 -24.34 7.54
CA ASN A 51 -12.03 -25.49 7.34
C ASN A 51 -11.66 -26.71 8.20
N LYS A 52 -10.66 -26.60 9.08
CA LYS A 52 -10.27 -27.70 9.97
C LYS A 52 -11.36 -27.96 11.01
N PRO A 53 -11.62 -29.23 11.37
CA PRO A 53 -12.45 -29.55 12.54
C PRO A 53 -11.90 -28.92 13.82
N ASP A 54 -12.76 -28.62 14.79
CA ASP A 54 -12.36 -27.99 16.07
C ASP A 54 -11.33 -28.82 16.86
N ASP A 55 -11.37 -30.15 16.74
CA ASP A 55 -10.42 -31.07 17.38
C ASP A 55 -9.14 -31.29 16.57
N TYR A 56 -9.00 -30.63 15.41
CA TYR A 56 -7.82 -30.72 14.55
C TYR A 56 -6.93 -29.50 14.73
N THR A 57 -5.63 -29.78 14.67
CA THR A 57 -4.62 -28.76 14.38
C THR A 57 -4.44 -28.66 12.87
N LEU A 58 -3.99 -27.51 12.37
CA LEU A 58 -3.67 -27.32 10.95
C LEU A 58 -2.67 -28.37 10.48
N VAL A 59 -1.64 -28.67 11.28
CA VAL A 59 -0.64 -29.70 10.97
C VAL A 59 -1.27 -31.08 10.81
N LYS A 60 -2.23 -31.44 11.68
CA LYS A 60 -2.96 -32.71 11.57
C LYS A 60 -3.78 -32.75 10.29
N MET A 61 -4.53 -31.69 10.00
CA MET A 61 -5.34 -31.59 8.79
C MET A 61 -4.50 -31.72 7.51
N ILE A 62 -3.36 -31.01 7.43
CA ILE A 62 -2.40 -31.10 6.33
C ILE A 62 -1.88 -32.53 6.19
N THR A 63 -1.36 -33.10 7.29
CA THR A 63 -0.72 -34.42 7.26
C THR A 63 -1.70 -35.50 6.82
N GLU A 64 -2.89 -35.56 7.42
CA GLU A 64 -3.86 -36.60 7.09
C GLU A 64 -4.42 -36.46 5.67
N SER A 65 -4.64 -35.23 5.19
CA SER A 65 -5.13 -34.99 3.82
C SER A 65 -4.10 -35.47 2.80
N VAL A 66 -2.83 -35.06 2.95
CA VAL A 66 -1.76 -35.44 2.03
C VAL A 66 -1.47 -36.94 2.09
N VAL A 67 -1.39 -37.54 3.28
CA VAL A 67 -1.14 -38.99 3.43
C VAL A 67 -2.29 -39.80 2.83
N LYS A 68 -3.53 -39.34 2.96
CA LYS A 68 -4.69 -39.97 2.30
C LYS A 68 -4.53 -39.95 0.77
N GLU A 69 -4.16 -38.82 0.19
CA GLU A 69 -3.90 -38.73 -1.26
C GLU A 69 -2.71 -39.59 -1.69
N PHE A 70 -1.66 -39.69 -0.87
CA PHE A 70 -0.51 -40.54 -1.16
C PHE A 70 -0.91 -42.02 -1.23
N ARG A 71 -1.73 -42.48 -0.28
CA ARG A 71 -2.24 -43.87 -0.31
C ARG A 71 -3.08 -44.15 -1.56
N GLN A 72 -3.78 -43.16 -2.10
CA GLN A 72 -4.59 -43.30 -3.31
C GLN A 72 -3.74 -43.33 -4.59
N ASN A 73 -2.71 -42.49 -4.65
CA ASN A 73 -1.89 -42.31 -5.85
C ASN A 73 -0.68 -43.25 -5.91
N PHE A 74 -0.15 -43.69 -4.76
CA PHE A 74 1.02 -44.57 -4.64
C PHE A 74 0.64 -45.91 -4.01
N GLN A 75 -0.27 -46.64 -4.66
CA GLN A 75 -0.86 -47.88 -4.13
C GLN A 75 0.16 -49.01 -3.84
N ASN A 76 1.34 -48.95 -4.48
CA ASN A 76 2.42 -49.92 -4.30
C ASN A 76 3.36 -49.58 -3.13
N ILE A 77 3.15 -48.45 -2.46
CA ILE A 77 4.00 -47.99 -1.35
C ILE A 77 3.23 -48.14 -0.05
N ILE A 78 3.88 -48.76 0.93
CA ILE A 78 3.29 -49.00 2.25
C ILE A 78 3.56 -47.78 3.14
N PHE A 79 2.49 -47.08 3.52
CA PHE A 79 2.56 -45.99 4.49
C PHE A 79 2.08 -46.48 5.85
N SER A 80 2.82 -46.18 6.92
CA SER A 80 2.38 -46.49 8.29
C SER A 80 1.10 -45.72 8.66
N ASP A 81 0.30 -46.26 9.58
CA ASP A 81 -0.98 -45.65 9.96
C ASP A 81 -0.80 -44.22 10.52
N ASN A 82 0.23 -44.02 11.34
CA ASN A 82 0.59 -42.74 11.96
C ASN A 82 1.78 -42.06 11.26
N CYS A 83 1.91 -42.25 9.94
CA CYS A 83 2.99 -41.67 9.16
C CYS A 83 2.94 -40.13 9.20
N THR A 84 4.05 -39.50 9.55
CA THR A 84 4.22 -38.05 9.41
C THR A 84 4.34 -37.66 7.93
N LEU A 85 4.07 -36.40 7.59
CA LEU A 85 4.22 -35.91 6.21
C LEU A 85 5.65 -36.12 5.67
N ALA A 86 6.67 -35.84 6.48
CA ALA A 86 8.07 -36.07 6.14
C ALA A 86 8.36 -37.55 5.80
N GLN A 87 7.85 -38.47 6.62
CA GLN A 87 8.00 -39.91 6.37
C GLN A 87 7.27 -40.34 5.10
N ALA A 88 6.07 -39.82 4.84
CA ALA A 88 5.33 -40.16 3.63
C ALA A 88 6.07 -39.72 2.36
N ILE A 89 6.63 -38.50 2.37
CA ILE A 89 7.46 -37.98 1.27
C ILE A 89 8.72 -38.85 1.09
N LEU A 90 9.41 -39.20 2.18
CA LEU A 90 10.60 -40.06 2.13
C LEU A 90 10.29 -41.46 1.60
N SER A 91 9.15 -42.05 1.97
CA SER A 91 8.72 -43.36 1.47
C SER A 91 8.58 -43.34 -0.05
N VAL A 92 7.92 -42.31 -0.61
CA VAL A 92 7.79 -42.19 -2.07
C VAL A 92 9.14 -41.99 -2.75
N TYR A 93 9.97 -41.10 -2.21
CA TYR A 93 11.29 -40.82 -2.77
C TYR A 93 12.22 -42.04 -2.73
N SER A 94 12.20 -42.81 -1.63
CA SER A 94 13.09 -43.96 -1.47
C SER A 94 12.74 -45.11 -2.42
N GLU A 95 11.45 -45.31 -2.70
CA GLU A 95 10.98 -46.37 -3.60
C GLU A 95 11.05 -45.99 -5.07
N LEU A 96 10.75 -44.72 -5.42
CA LEU A 96 10.60 -44.30 -6.81
C LEU A 96 11.67 -43.32 -7.30
N GLY A 97 12.47 -42.75 -6.41
CA GLY A 97 13.41 -41.66 -6.73
C GLY A 97 12.73 -40.34 -7.10
N GLU A 98 11.41 -40.25 -6.97
CA GLU A 98 10.64 -39.08 -7.38
C GLU A 98 10.74 -37.95 -6.37
N LYS A 99 11.09 -36.75 -6.84
CA LYS A 99 11.16 -35.54 -6.02
C LYS A 99 9.83 -34.79 -5.99
N PHE A 100 9.66 -34.00 -4.94
CA PHE A 100 8.47 -33.19 -4.70
C PHE A 100 8.75 -31.70 -4.81
N ILE A 101 7.77 -30.98 -5.32
CA ILE A 101 7.68 -29.53 -5.20
C ILE A 101 6.61 -29.22 -4.15
N ILE A 102 6.99 -28.48 -3.11
CA ILE A 102 6.10 -28.15 -1.99
C ILE A 102 5.74 -26.67 -2.07
N ILE A 103 4.45 -26.38 -2.22
CA ILE A 103 3.90 -25.04 -2.29
C ILE A 103 2.99 -24.82 -1.09
N LEU A 104 3.35 -23.86 -0.23
CA LEU A 104 2.50 -23.44 0.89
C LEU A 104 1.98 -22.03 0.60
N ASP A 105 0.72 -21.96 0.16
CA ASP A 105 0.01 -20.70 -0.06
C ASP A 105 -0.57 -20.19 1.27
N GLU A 106 -0.53 -18.88 1.46
CA GLU A 106 -0.90 -18.18 2.71
C GLU A 106 -0.32 -18.80 4.01
N TYR A 107 0.97 -19.15 3.99
CA TYR A 107 1.63 -19.85 5.11
C TYR A 107 1.61 -19.06 6.43
N ASP A 108 1.47 -17.74 6.35
CA ASP A 108 1.49 -16.79 7.46
C ASP A 108 0.12 -16.63 8.14
N ILE A 109 -0.91 -17.40 7.76
CA ILE A 109 -2.25 -17.35 8.37
C ILE A 109 -2.21 -17.41 9.91
N LEU A 110 -1.40 -18.29 10.48
CA LEU A 110 -1.28 -18.46 11.94
C LEU A 110 -0.66 -17.24 12.62
N ILE A 111 0.13 -16.46 11.89
CA ILE A 111 0.66 -15.18 12.34
C ILE A 111 -0.49 -14.17 12.37
N ARG A 112 -1.23 -14.05 11.27
CA ARG A 112 -2.34 -13.08 11.17
C ARG A 112 -3.42 -13.32 12.23
N GLU A 113 -3.79 -14.58 12.46
CA GLU A 113 -4.80 -15.00 13.43
C GLU A 113 -4.31 -15.06 14.89
N ARG A 114 -3.00 -14.80 15.13
CA ARG A 114 -2.39 -14.79 16.46
C ARG A 114 -2.53 -16.12 17.23
N ASP A 115 -2.59 -17.26 16.54
CA ASP A 115 -2.65 -18.57 17.17
C ASP A 115 -1.24 -19.12 17.48
N GLU A 116 -0.69 -18.70 18.61
CA GLU A 116 0.65 -19.12 19.03
C GLU A 116 0.80 -20.63 19.26
N LYS A 117 -0.29 -21.34 19.58
CA LYS A 117 -0.25 -22.79 19.86
C LYS A 117 -0.12 -23.57 18.57
N GLU A 118 -0.98 -23.30 17.60
CA GLU A 118 -0.92 -23.87 16.25
C GLU A 118 0.39 -23.50 15.56
N LEU A 119 0.84 -22.25 15.69
CA LEU A 119 2.07 -21.75 15.08
C LEU A 119 3.32 -22.55 15.50
N LYS A 120 3.41 -22.94 16.78
CA LYS A 120 4.52 -23.78 17.28
C LYS A 120 4.53 -25.15 16.62
N LEU A 121 3.35 -25.75 16.42
CA LEU A 121 3.22 -27.04 15.74
C LEU A 121 3.55 -26.91 14.25
N PHE A 122 3.06 -25.86 13.60
CA PHE A 122 3.33 -25.59 12.20
C PHE A 122 4.81 -25.37 11.93
N PHE A 123 5.51 -24.59 12.77
CA PHE A 123 6.96 -24.49 12.67
C PHE A 123 7.69 -25.81 12.93
N LYS A 124 7.17 -26.69 13.79
CA LYS A 124 7.74 -28.03 13.97
C LYS A 124 7.63 -28.83 12.67
N LEU A 125 6.49 -28.75 11.97
CA LEU A 125 6.30 -29.34 10.64
C LEU A 125 7.32 -28.78 9.64
N LEU A 126 7.40 -27.44 9.49
CA LEU A 126 8.30 -26.80 8.52
C LEU A 126 9.78 -27.14 8.79
N ASN A 127 10.21 -27.17 10.06
CA ASN A 127 11.59 -27.59 10.37
C ASN A 127 11.82 -29.07 10.05
N GLY A 128 10.83 -29.93 10.31
CA GLY A 128 10.90 -31.34 9.90
C GLY A 128 10.97 -31.52 8.39
N LEU A 129 10.30 -30.65 7.63
CA LEU A 129 10.28 -30.69 6.17
C LEU A 129 11.56 -30.14 5.53
N PHE A 130 12.11 -29.05 6.08
CA PHE A 130 13.11 -28.25 5.36
C PHE A 130 14.47 -28.15 6.05
N LYS A 131 14.69 -28.81 7.19
CA LYS A 131 16.02 -28.88 7.84
C LYS A 131 16.58 -30.30 7.95
N ASP A 132 15.77 -31.31 7.68
CA ASP A 132 16.25 -32.69 7.65
C ASP A 132 16.99 -32.96 6.34
N ASN A 133 18.31 -33.19 6.42
CA ASN A 133 19.15 -33.47 5.25
C ASN A 133 18.68 -34.70 4.45
N ALA A 134 18.10 -35.71 5.11
CA ALA A 134 17.57 -36.87 4.42
C ALA A 134 16.39 -36.49 3.52
N LEU A 135 15.54 -35.58 4.00
CA LEU A 135 14.36 -35.10 3.28
C LEU A 135 14.69 -34.01 2.25
N LEU A 136 15.73 -33.19 2.45
CA LEU A 136 16.13 -32.20 1.44
C LEU A 136 16.45 -32.84 0.08
N SER A 137 16.91 -34.09 0.06
CA SER A 137 17.17 -34.82 -1.20
C SER A 137 15.91 -35.18 -1.98
N SER A 138 14.76 -35.30 -1.31
CA SER A 138 13.46 -35.61 -1.92
C SER A 138 12.69 -34.36 -2.36
N ILE A 139 13.17 -33.16 -2.06
CA ILE A 139 12.52 -31.89 -2.39
C ILE A 139 13.27 -31.23 -3.55
N ALA A 140 12.57 -31.00 -4.67
CA ALA A 140 13.11 -30.25 -5.81
C ALA A 140 12.98 -28.73 -5.62
N LEU A 141 11.86 -28.28 -5.03
CA LEU A 141 11.58 -26.87 -4.76
C LEU A 141 10.63 -26.75 -3.57
N ALA A 142 10.85 -25.73 -2.73
CA ALA A 142 9.88 -25.30 -1.72
C ALA A 142 9.54 -23.83 -1.97
N TYR A 143 8.26 -23.51 -2.12
CA TYR A 143 7.77 -22.17 -2.36
C TYR A 143 6.70 -21.81 -1.32
N LEU A 144 6.97 -20.79 -0.51
CA LEU A 144 6.07 -20.29 0.52
C LEU A 144 5.64 -18.89 0.11
N THR A 145 4.35 -18.59 0.19
CA THR A 145 3.82 -17.26 -0.11
C THR A 145 2.83 -16.80 0.95
N GLY A 146 2.86 -15.51 1.25
CA GLY A 146 2.15 -14.87 2.35
C GLY A 146 2.45 -13.38 2.37
N ILE A 147 1.71 -12.61 3.15
CA ILE A 147 1.94 -11.16 3.27
C ILE A 147 3.07 -10.86 4.29
N MET A 148 3.24 -11.73 5.29
CA MET A 148 4.27 -11.57 6.30
C MET A 148 5.56 -12.36 5.97
N PRO A 149 6.74 -11.79 6.29
CA PRO A 149 8.01 -12.52 6.26
C PRO A 149 8.12 -13.57 7.38
N ILE A 150 9.13 -14.45 7.30
CA ILE A 150 9.30 -15.56 8.24
C ILE A 150 9.64 -15.01 9.65
N ILE A 151 8.96 -15.49 10.69
CA ILE A 151 9.14 -15.01 12.07
C ILE A 151 10.61 -15.04 12.53
N ARG A 152 11.07 -13.92 13.12
CA ARG A 152 12.40 -13.77 13.72
C ARG A 152 12.29 -13.88 15.25
N GLU A 153 12.14 -15.10 15.76
CA GLU A 153 12.11 -15.33 17.22
C GLU A 153 13.54 -15.45 17.79
N LYS A 154 13.84 -14.71 18.88
CA LYS A 154 15.19 -14.66 19.50
C LYS A 154 15.71 -16.01 19.98
N THR A 155 14.84 -16.98 20.24
CA THR A 155 15.17 -18.25 20.87
C THR A 155 15.35 -19.40 19.89
N GLN A 156 14.89 -19.28 18.64
CA GLN A 156 14.96 -20.37 17.67
C GLN A 156 15.12 -19.83 16.24
N SER A 157 16.30 -19.98 15.66
CA SER A 157 16.59 -19.69 14.24
C SER A 157 15.90 -20.69 13.30
N LYS A 158 14.57 -20.70 13.29
CA LYS A 158 13.79 -21.63 12.48
C LYS A 158 13.71 -21.08 11.05
N LEU A 159 14.03 -21.93 10.06
CA LEU A 159 13.92 -21.69 8.62
C LEU A 159 14.86 -20.64 7.98
N ASN A 160 16.08 -20.48 8.49
CA ASN A 160 17.11 -19.60 7.91
C ASN A 160 17.72 -20.10 6.57
N ASN A 161 17.20 -21.19 6.01
CA ASN A 161 17.63 -21.78 4.74
C ASN A 161 16.78 -21.32 3.54
N PHE A 162 15.80 -20.44 3.77
CA PHE A 162 14.99 -19.84 2.72
C PHE A 162 15.60 -18.53 2.23
N LYS A 163 15.50 -18.28 0.91
CA LYS A 163 15.68 -16.96 0.32
C LYS A 163 14.35 -16.23 0.42
N GLU A 164 14.31 -15.12 1.14
CA GLU A 164 13.10 -14.32 1.36
C GLU A 164 13.05 -13.16 0.35
N TYR A 165 11.90 -12.97 -0.31
CA TYR A 165 11.59 -11.79 -1.11
C TYR A 165 10.44 -11.06 -0.45
N THR A 166 10.61 -9.79 -0.10
CA THR A 166 9.68 -9.05 0.74
C THR A 166 9.43 -7.64 0.22
N MET A 167 8.41 -6.95 0.75
CA MET A 167 8.16 -5.53 0.46
C MET A 167 9.34 -4.59 0.82
N LEU A 168 10.30 -5.05 1.63
CA LEU A 168 11.50 -4.28 1.98
C LEU A 168 12.68 -4.55 1.05
N ASP A 169 12.68 -5.74 0.43
CA ASP A 169 13.73 -6.23 -0.46
C ASP A 169 13.17 -7.39 -1.29
N ALA A 170 12.69 -7.06 -2.49
CA ALA A 170 12.12 -8.01 -3.44
C ALA A 170 13.16 -8.50 -4.47
N GLU A 171 14.37 -7.93 -4.47
CA GLU A 171 15.45 -8.24 -5.41
C GLU A 171 14.95 -8.32 -6.87
N ASP A 172 15.32 -9.41 -7.57
CA ASP A 172 14.94 -9.74 -8.94
C ASP A 172 13.48 -10.18 -9.10
N MET A 173 12.77 -10.42 -8.00
CA MET A 173 11.34 -10.74 -8.03
C MET A 173 10.44 -9.51 -8.13
N ALA A 174 10.98 -8.30 -7.94
CA ALA A 174 10.20 -7.06 -7.93
C ALA A 174 9.23 -6.91 -9.13
N PRO A 175 9.62 -7.16 -10.40
CA PRO A 175 8.71 -7.03 -11.55
C PRO A 175 7.50 -7.97 -11.55
N PHE A 176 7.49 -9.00 -10.69
CA PHE A 176 6.43 -10.01 -10.64
C PHE A 176 5.50 -9.83 -9.42
N MET A 177 5.71 -8.80 -8.61
CA MET A 177 4.93 -8.53 -7.38
C MET A 177 3.70 -7.64 -7.63
N GLY A 178 3.56 -7.07 -8.83
CA GLY A 178 2.45 -6.18 -9.19
C GLY A 178 2.47 -5.87 -10.69
N PHE A 179 1.61 -4.95 -11.14
CA PHE A 179 1.72 -4.42 -12.50
C PHE A 179 2.80 -3.34 -12.55
N THR A 180 3.62 -3.37 -13.58
CA THR A 180 4.61 -2.32 -13.86
C THR A 180 3.97 -1.09 -14.51
N VAL A 181 4.65 0.05 -14.47
CA VAL A 181 4.20 1.29 -15.15
C VAL A 181 3.87 1.05 -16.63
N ASP A 182 4.73 0.31 -17.35
CA ASP A 182 4.54 0.04 -18.77
C ASP A 182 3.29 -0.82 -19.03
N GLU A 183 3.04 -1.82 -18.18
CA GLU A 183 1.85 -2.66 -18.28
C GLU A 183 0.58 -1.86 -17.97
N VAL A 184 0.59 -1.03 -16.93
CA VAL A 184 -0.54 -0.16 -16.58
C VAL A 184 -0.83 0.84 -17.69
N LYS A 185 0.20 1.47 -18.25
CA LYS A 185 0.05 2.40 -19.38
C LYS A 185 -0.56 1.71 -20.61
N ALA A 186 -0.05 0.54 -20.97
CA ALA A 186 -0.60 -0.25 -22.07
C ALA A 186 -2.07 -0.65 -21.82
N LEU A 187 -2.41 -1.01 -20.58
CA LEU A 187 -3.79 -1.31 -20.19
C LEU A 187 -4.68 -0.06 -20.26
N ALA A 188 -4.21 1.09 -19.79
CA ALA A 188 -4.93 2.36 -19.84
C ALA A 188 -5.23 2.78 -21.28
N ASP A 189 -4.20 2.76 -22.15
CA ASP A 189 -4.30 3.08 -23.58
C ASP A 189 -5.31 2.16 -24.28
N LYS A 190 -5.19 0.84 -24.08
CA LYS A 190 -6.11 -0.16 -24.64
C LYS A 190 -7.56 0.06 -24.20
N ASN A 191 -7.75 0.67 -23.03
CA ASN A 191 -9.05 0.83 -22.40
C ASN A 191 -9.60 2.27 -22.45
N ASN A 192 -8.91 3.21 -23.11
CA ASN A 192 -9.25 4.63 -23.14
C ASN A 192 -9.46 5.23 -21.73
N MET A 193 -8.57 4.89 -20.79
CA MET A 193 -8.55 5.48 -19.45
C MET A 193 -7.38 6.44 -19.32
N ASP A 194 -7.55 7.48 -18.50
CA ASP A 194 -6.47 8.44 -18.22
C ASP A 194 -5.42 7.78 -17.32
N PHE A 195 -4.21 7.62 -17.87
CA PHE A 195 -3.09 7.06 -17.14
C PHE A 195 -2.67 7.94 -15.95
N GLU A 196 -2.76 9.27 -16.05
CA GLU A 196 -2.37 10.15 -14.94
C GLU A 196 -3.38 10.05 -13.77
N GLU A 197 -4.66 9.82 -14.08
CA GLU A 197 -5.65 9.52 -13.05
C GLU A 197 -5.35 8.17 -12.36
N ILE A 198 -5.07 7.11 -13.13
CA ILE A 198 -4.69 5.79 -12.59
C ILE A 198 -3.43 5.90 -11.74
N LYS A 199 -2.42 6.63 -12.23
CA LYS A 199 -1.17 6.89 -11.53
C LYS A 199 -1.43 7.52 -10.17
N ARG A 200 -2.17 8.63 -10.13
CA ARG A 200 -2.51 9.30 -8.87
C ARG A 200 -3.23 8.38 -7.87
N TRP A 201 -4.17 7.57 -8.35
CA TRP A 201 -4.95 6.70 -7.48
C TRP A 201 -4.15 5.54 -6.91
N TYR A 202 -3.25 4.95 -7.69
CA TYR A 202 -2.70 3.62 -7.40
C TYR A 202 -1.17 3.52 -7.40
N ASP A 203 -0.43 4.52 -7.89
CA ASP A 203 1.04 4.53 -7.94
C ASP A 203 1.65 4.92 -6.59
N GLY A 204 2.79 4.33 -6.24
CA GLY A 204 3.51 4.71 -5.01
C GLY A 204 4.32 3.59 -4.36
N TYR A 205 4.28 2.37 -4.91
CA TYR A 205 5.16 1.30 -4.48
C TYR A 205 6.40 1.26 -5.37
N ASN A 206 7.57 1.26 -4.75
CA ASN A 206 8.83 1.05 -5.44
C ASN A 206 9.58 -0.09 -4.76
N LEU A 207 9.70 -1.22 -5.45
CA LEU A 207 10.43 -2.38 -4.97
C LEU A 207 11.71 -2.53 -5.79
N ASN A 208 12.87 -2.35 -5.15
CA ASN A 208 14.19 -2.47 -5.77
C ASN A 208 14.33 -1.70 -7.10
N GLY A 209 13.73 -0.50 -7.20
CA GLY A 209 13.79 0.35 -8.39
C GLY A 209 12.65 0.14 -9.38
N VAL A 210 11.77 -0.83 -9.15
CA VAL A 210 10.60 -1.10 -9.99
C VAL A 210 9.37 -0.44 -9.38
N GLU A 211 8.76 0.48 -10.13
CA GLU A 211 7.48 1.10 -9.77
C GLU A 211 6.33 0.13 -10.08
N LEU A 212 5.49 -0.12 -9.07
CA LEU A 212 4.48 -1.16 -9.09
C LEU A 212 3.11 -0.66 -8.64
N TYR A 213 2.09 -1.27 -9.22
CA TYR A 213 0.68 -1.02 -8.96
C TYR A 213 0.00 -2.28 -8.43
N SER A 214 -0.96 -2.06 -7.51
CA SER A 214 -1.83 -3.11 -6.97
C SER A 214 -2.59 -3.84 -8.10
N PRO A 215 -2.45 -5.18 -8.23
CA PRO A 215 -3.17 -5.93 -9.26
C PRO A 215 -4.68 -5.79 -9.19
N ILE A 216 -5.26 -5.86 -7.99
CA ILE A 216 -6.72 -5.75 -7.85
C ILE A 216 -7.20 -4.35 -8.19
N SER A 217 -6.48 -3.30 -7.78
CA SER A 217 -6.89 -1.92 -8.06
C SER A 217 -6.89 -1.64 -9.56
N ILE A 218 -5.82 -2.06 -10.27
CA ILE A 218 -5.74 -1.90 -11.73
C ILE A 218 -6.80 -2.71 -12.45
N ILE A 219 -6.96 -4.01 -12.14
CA ILE A 219 -7.95 -4.87 -12.80
C ILE A 219 -9.35 -4.28 -12.64
N ARG A 220 -9.72 -3.91 -11.41
CA ARG A 220 -11.04 -3.34 -11.11
C ARG A 220 -11.27 -1.98 -11.78
N ALA A 221 -10.25 -1.13 -11.82
CA ALA A 221 -10.35 0.17 -12.49
C ALA A 221 -10.59 0.01 -13.98
N ILE A 222 -9.86 -0.90 -14.64
CA ILE A 222 -10.04 -1.24 -16.05
C ILE A 222 -11.43 -1.85 -16.31
N GLU A 223 -11.88 -2.81 -15.49
CA GLU A 223 -13.20 -3.44 -15.60
C GLU A 223 -14.34 -2.44 -15.47
N LYS A 224 -14.23 -1.51 -14.51
CA LYS A 224 -15.29 -0.54 -14.18
C LYS A 224 -15.13 0.80 -14.91
N LYS A 225 -14.05 1.00 -15.66
CA LYS A 225 -13.71 2.24 -16.39
C LYS A 225 -13.68 3.49 -15.50
N ARG A 226 -13.24 3.35 -14.25
CA ARG A 226 -13.12 4.44 -13.29
C ARG A 226 -12.16 4.06 -12.18
N CYS A 227 -11.49 5.03 -11.56
CA CYS A 227 -10.74 4.80 -10.34
C CYS A 227 -11.67 4.90 -9.11
N ASP A 228 -11.43 4.03 -8.13
CA ASP A 228 -12.15 3.95 -6.85
C ASP A 228 -11.35 3.13 -5.81
N ASP A 229 -11.91 2.98 -4.61
CA ASP A 229 -11.35 2.30 -3.45
C ASP A 229 -11.41 0.75 -3.58
N TYR A 230 -10.76 0.17 -4.58
CA TYR A 230 -10.88 -1.25 -4.91
C TYR A 230 -10.13 -2.20 -3.99
N TRP A 231 -8.90 -1.89 -3.60
CA TRP A 231 -8.12 -2.74 -2.70
C TRP A 231 -8.64 -2.61 -1.27
N THR A 232 -8.91 -1.38 -0.82
CA THR A 232 -9.31 -1.12 0.57
C THR A 232 -10.70 -1.69 0.89
N GLN A 233 -11.61 -1.76 -0.09
CA GLN A 233 -12.89 -2.47 0.06
C GLN A 233 -12.76 -4.00 0.21
N THR A 234 -11.62 -4.57 -0.18
CA THR A 234 -11.34 -6.01 -0.02
C THR A 234 -10.59 -6.35 1.26
N SER A 235 -10.00 -5.35 1.94
CA SER A 235 -9.41 -5.50 3.27
C SER A 235 -10.46 -5.33 4.38
N SER A 236 -10.28 -6.00 5.51
CA SER A 236 -11.11 -5.71 6.69
C SER A 236 -10.79 -4.31 7.22
N TYR A 237 -11.83 -3.48 7.35
CA TYR A 237 -11.78 -2.13 7.92
C TYR A 237 -11.02 -2.07 9.26
N ASP A 238 -11.02 -3.17 10.04
CA ASP A 238 -10.37 -3.24 11.34
C ASP A 238 -8.85 -3.38 11.28
N ALA A 239 -8.28 -3.91 10.18
CA ALA A 239 -6.87 -4.27 10.13
C ALA A 239 -5.94 -3.06 10.29
N LEU A 240 -6.13 -2.00 9.48
CA LEU A 240 -5.30 -0.79 9.57
C LEU A 240 -5.53 -0.04 10.90
N LYS A 241 -6.80 0.10 11.27
CA LYS A 241 -7.26 0.83 12.45
C LYS A 241 -6.63 0.29 13.74
N ASP A 242 -6.57 -1.04 13.90
CA ASP A 242 -5.97 -1.68 15.06
C ASP A 242 -4.50 -1.32 15.26
N PHE A 243 -3.75 -1.10 14.18
CA PHE A 243 -2.33 -0.74 14.21
C PHE A 243 -2.13 0.76 14.46
N ILE A 244 -2.77 1.64 13.69
CA ILE A 244 -2.51 3.09 13.77
C ILE A 244 -3.10 3.75 15.02
N LEU A 245 -4.02 3.06 15.71
CA LEU A 245 -4.60 3.52 16.98
C LEU A 245 -3.87 2.97 18.22
N MET A 246 -2.82 2.16 18.06
CA MET A 246 -2.03 1.65 19.18
C MET A 246 -1.46 2.79 20.04
N ASN A 247 -1.39 2.58 21.35
CA ASN A 247 -0.83 3.56 22.28
C ASN A 247 0.70 3.41 22.39
N ILE A 248 1.41 3.70 21.30
CA ILE A 248 2.87 3.61 21.19
C ILE A 248 3.46 5.02 21.05
N GLU A 249 4.52 5.30 21.79
CA GLU A 249 5.19 6.60 21.78
C GLU A 249 5.62 7.02 20.36
N GLY A 250 5.23 8.24 19.96
CA GLY A 250 5.58 8.83 18.67
C GLY A 250 4.80 8.28 17.47
N LEU A 251 3.99 7.22 17.63
CA LEU A 251 3.24 6.63 16.52
C LEU A 251 2.17 7.61 16.01
N LYS A 252 1.40 8.23 16.91
CA LYS A 252 0.34 9.17 16.55
C LYS A 252 0.86 10.36 15.74
N GLU A 253 2.00 10.92 16.15
CA GLU A 253 2.64 12.04 15.47
C GLU A 253 3.06 11.64 14.04
N ASP A 254 3.60 10.43 13.87
CA ASP A 254 3.98 9.92 12.55
C ASP A 254 2.75 9.59 11.67
N VAL A 255 1.66 9.07 12.25
CA VAL A 255 0.38 8.89 11.54
C VAL A 255 -0.11 10.24 10.98
N ILE A 256 -0.06 11.29 11.78
CA ILE A 256 -0.50 12.64 11.36
C ILE A 256 0.37 13.17 10.22
N LYS A 257 1.70 13.03 10.33
CA LYS A 257 2.64 13.44 9.28
C LYS A 257 2.39 12.70 7.97
N MET A 258 2.21 11.38 8.02
CA MET A 258 1.96 10.59 6.82
C MET A 258 0.63 10.90 6.16
N ILE A 259 -0.43 11.12 6.94
CA ILE A 259 -1.71 11.62 6.40
C ILE A 259 -1.47 12.95 5.69
N ALA A 260 -0.65 13.84 6.27
CA ALA A 260 -0.26 15.12 5.68
C ALA A 260 0.65 15.02 4.42
N GLY A 261 0.96 13.80 3.95
CA GLY A 261 1.79 13.56 2.77
C GLY A 261 3.30 13.54 3.06
N GLU A 262 3.71 13.64 4.32
CA GLU A 262 5.12 13.52 4.70
C GLU A 262 5.56 12.04 4.81
N SER A 263 6.85 11.79 4.61
CA SER A 263 7.48 10.51 4.94
C SER A 263 7.98 10.50 6.39
N VAL A 264 8.12 9.31 6.96
CA VAL A 264 8.64 9.12 8.33
C VAL A 264 9.76 8.10 8.35
N LEU A 265 10.77 8.34 9.19
CA LEU A 265 11.88 7.40 9.36
C LEU A 265 11.39 6.12 10.03
N VAL A 266 11.84 4.98 9.50
CA VAL A 266 11.51 3.66 10.02
C VAL A 266 12.77 2.81 10.15
N ASN A 267 12.85 2.01 11.21
CA ASN A 267 13.87 0.99 11.39
C ASN A 267 13.28 -0.43 11.30
N PRO A 268 13.22 -1.03 10.10
CA PRO A 268 12.66 -2.38 9.91
C PRO A 268 13.35 -3.48 10.69
N ARG A 269 14.59 -3.27 11.17
CA ARG A 269 15.32 -4.28 11.96
C ARG A 269 14.68 -4.55 13.32
N LYS A 270 13.84 -3.63 13.82
CA LYS A 270 13.08 -3.87 15.06
C LYS A 270 11.91 -4.83 14.85
N PHE A 271 11.47 -5.03 13.60
CA PHE A 271 10.34 -5.90 13.31
C PHE A 271 10.70 -7.37 13.54
N ARG A 272 9.94 -8.01 14.43
CA ARG A 272 10.07 -9.43 14.77
C ARG A 272 9.26 -10.34 13.85
N ASN A 273 8.63 -9.77 12.82
CA ASN A 273 7.78 -10.47 11.86
C ASN A 273 6.52 -11.07 12.51
N THR A 274 5.99 -10.42 13.56
CA THR A 274 4.78 -10.80 14.30
C THR A 274 3.80 -9.63 14.35
N VAL A 275 2.50 -9.92 14.42
CA VAL A 275 1.44 -8.88 14.49
C VAL A 275 0.92 -8.61 15.92
N TRP A 276 1.50 -9.24 16.93
CA TRP A 276 1.14 -9.09 18.34
C TRP A 276 2.33 -8.65 19.18
N ASN A 277 2.04 -8.12 20.37
CA ASN A 277 3.02 -7.64 21.34
C ASN A 277 4.02 -6.62 20.77
N MET A 278 3.61 -5.75 19.84
CA MET A 278 4.47 -4.70 19.28
C MET A 278 4.81 -3.66 20.36
N GLU A 279 6.09 -3.31 20.47
CA GLU A 279 6.61 -2.43 21.52
C GLU A 279 7.08 -1.08 20.97
N SER A 280 7.19 -0.93 19.65
CA SER A 280 7.71 0.27 19.01
C SER A 280 6.95 0.65 17.74
N LYS A 281 6.96 1.95 17.41
CA LYS A 281 6.35 2.44 16.18
C LYS A 281 7.00 1.84 14.94
N ASP A 282 8.30 1.54 15.00
CA ASP A 282 9.03 0.88 13.92
C ASP A 282 8.46 -0.51 13.61
N GLU A 283 8.06 -1.29 14.62
CA GLU A 283 7.41 -2.60 14.41
C GLU A 283 6.05 -2.44 13.72
N VAL A 284 5.25 -1.47 14.16
CA VAL A 284 3.94 -1.16 13.57
C VAL A 284 4.10 -0.72 12.11
N LEU A 285 4.95 0.26 11.86
CA LEU A 285 5.18 0.80 10.52
C LEU A 285 5.72 -0.28 9.58
N THR A 286 6.64 -1.13 10.05
CA THR A 286 7.18 -2.23 9.23
C THR A 286 6.13 -3.28 8.92
N CYS A 287 5.25 -3.60 9.87
CA CYS A 287 4.10 -4.47 9.62
C CYS A 287 3.20 -3.88 8.52
N LEU A 288 2.88 -2.58 8.61
CA LEU A 288 2.05 -1.90 7.62
C LEU A 288 2.69 -1.82 6.23
N ILE A 289 4.03 -1.79 6.13
CA ILE A 289 4.74 -1.93 4.84
C ILE A 289 4.48 -3.31 4.24
N HIS A 290 4.64 -4.39 5.01
CA HIS A 290 4.41 -5.75 4.53
C HIS A 290 2.95 -6.00 4.13
N MET A 291 2.01 -5.39 4.84
CA MET A 291 0.58 -5.45 4.52
C MET A 291 0.17 -4.59 3.33
N GLY A 292 1.08 -3.78 2.77
CA GLY A 292 0.81 -2.90 1.65
C GLY A 292 0.18 -1.54 2.02
N TYR A 293 -0.05 -1.23 3.29
CA TYR A 293 -0.60 0.07 3.71
C TYR A 293 0.43 1.21 3.70
N LEU A 294 1.72 0.90 3.56
CA LEU A 294 2.79 1.88 3.46
C LEU A 294 3.76 1.50 2.33
N GLY A 295 4.20 2.49 1.58
CA GLY A 295 5.38 2.41 0.73
C GLY A 295 6.66 2.50 1.57
N PHE A 296 7.77 2.01 1.01
CA PHE A 296 9.08 1.98 1.65
C PHE A 296 10.15 2.40 0.67
N ARG A 297 11.14 3.19 1.12
CA ARG A 297 12.30 3.53 0.29
C ARG A 297 13.56 3.78 1.12
N TYR A 298 14.70 3.60 0.45
CA TYR A 298 16.01 3.95 0.98
C TYR A 298 16.32 5.41 0.62
N ILE A 299 16.61 6.25 1.63
CA ILE A 299 17.19 7.57 1.41
C ILE A 299 18.71 7.45 1.31
N SER A 300 19.28 6.60 2.16
CA SER A 300 20.69 6.21 2.17
C SER A 300 20.81 4.78 2.73
N SER A 301 22.02 4.23 2.77
CA SER A 301 22.24 2.87 3.31
C SER A 301 21.77 2.73 4.77
N ASP A 302 21.90 3.79 5.56
CA ASP A 302 21.55 3.86 6.99
C ASP A 302 20.18 4.50 7.26
N ARG A 303 19.60 5.26 6.31
CA ARG A 303 18.29 5.91 6.49
C ARG A 303 17.23 5.35 5.56
N LYS A 304 16.15 4.89 6.17
CA LYS A 304 14.99 4.32 5.52
C LYS A 304 13.75 5.06 5.98
N GLU A 305 12.81 5.23 5.06
CA GLU A 305 11.54 5.89 5.34
C GLU A 305 10.37 5.07 4.82
N CYS A 306 9.20 5.31 5.41
CA CYS A 306 7.92 4.88 4.90
C CYS A 306 6.97 6.07 4.72
N PHE A 307 5.97 5.86 3.88
CA PHE A 307 5.01 6.88 3.48
C PHE A 307 3.71 6.21 3.01
N ILE A 308 2.61 6.94 3.00
CA ILE A 308 1.37 6.48 2.38
C ILE A 308 1.55 6.55 0.86
N PRO A 309 1.39 5.44 0.11
CA PRO A 309 1.88 5.35 -1.27
C PRO A 309 1.04 6.17 -2.25
N ASN A 310 -0.28 6.15 -2.12
CA ASN A 310 -1.19 6.69 -3.13
C ASN A 310 -2.49 7.24 -2.49
N TYR A 311 -3.34 7.82 -3.34
CA TYR A 311 -4.59 8.42 -2.90
C TYR A 311 -5.58 7.40 -2.31
N GLU A 312 -5.68 6.19 -2.90
CA GLU A 312 -6.54 5.11 -2.40
C GLU A 312 -6.21 4.77 -0.94
N ILE A 313 -4.93 4.57 -0.63
CA ILE A 313 -4.48 4.23 0.72
C ILE A 313 -4.61 5.42 1.67
N ASN A 314 -4.32 6.66 1.23
CA ASN A 314 -4.47 7.84 2.09
C ASN A 314 -5.91 8.02 2.58
N LYS A 315 -6.88 7.82 1.68
CA LYS A 315 -8.30 7.87 2.02
C LYS A 315 -8.65 6.85 3.11
N GLU A 316 -8.14 5.62 3.01
CA GLU A 316 -8.36 4.57 4.02
C GLU A 316 -7.77 4.92 5.39
N TRP A 317 -6.60 5.56 5.41
CA TRP A 317 -6.00 6.07 6.65
C TRP A 317 -6.86 7.14 7.32
N VAL A 318 -7.40 8.09 6.54
CA VAL A 318 -8.31 9.12 7.06
C VAL A 318 -9.60 8.50 7.60
N ILE A 319 -10.19 7.56 6.87
CA ILE A 319 -11.39 6.80 7.28
C ILE A 319 -11.12 6.03 8.59
N SER A 320 -9.95 5.38 8.72
CA SER A 320 -9.58 4.59 9.90
C SER A 320 -9.47 5.41 11.19
N ILE A 321 -9.19 6.72 11.09
CA ILE A 321 -9.07 7.62 12.25
C ILE A 321 -10.31 8.49 12.50
N GLU A 322 -11.28 8.52 11.56
CA GLU A 322 -12.40 9.47 11.54
C GLU A 322 -13.21 9.47 12.85
N ASP A 323 -13.57 8.28 13.33
CA ASP A 323 -14.36 8.11 14.55
C ASP A 323 -13.52 8.06 15.84
N SER A 324 -12.19 8.18 15.74
CA SER A 324 -11.30 8.00 16.88
C SER A 324 -11.21 9.26 17.74
N PRO A 325 -11.56 9.20 19.04
CA PRO A 325 -11.39 10.35 19.94
C PRO A 325 -9.94 10.84 20.02
N LYS A 326 -8.96 9.95 19.80
CA LYS A 326 -7.53 10.28 19.79
C LYS A 326 -7.16 11.26 18.67
N TYR A 327 -7.91 11.25 17.58
CA TYR A 327 -7.67 12.04 16.37
C TYR A 327 -8.70 13.16 16.16
N LYS A 328 -9.61 13.38 17.12
CA LYS A 328 -10.66 14.43 17.03
C LYS A 328 -10.14 15.81 16.61
N ARG A 329 -8.95 16.22 17.09
CA ARG A 329 -8.34 17.51 16.70
C ARG A 329 -7.85 17.50 15.24
N VAL A 330 -7.28 16.38 14.79
CA VAL A 330 -6.82 16.20 13.40
C VAL A 330 -8.01 16.18 12.46
N MET A 331 -9.06 15.44 12.81
CA MET A 331 -10.31 15.40 12.05
C MET A 331 -11.00 16.76 11.96
N LYS A 332 -10.90 17.60 13.00
CA LYS A 332 -11.36 18.99 12.92
C LYS A 332 -10.63 19.75 11.81
N TYR A 333 -9.32 19.60 11.65
CA TYR A 333 -8.57 20.24 10.56
C TYR A 333 -8.97 19.68 9.19
N ILE A 334 -9.08 18.36 9.06
CA ILE A 334 -9.49 17.72 7.79
C ILE A 334 -10.89 18.20 7.37
N ASN A 335 -11.84 18.24 8.32
CA ASN A 335 -13.20 18.72 8.05
C ASN A 335 -13.24 20.22 7.75
N SER A 336 -12.50 21.06 8.48
CA SER A 336 -12.36 22.48 8.14
C SER A 336 -11.77 22.67 6.74
N SER A 337 -10.83 21.82 6.33
CA SER A 337 -10.23 21.88 5.00
C SER A 337 -11.20 21.48 3.89
N ARG A 338 -12.01 20.43 4.12
CA ARG A 338 -13.14 20.05 3.25
C ARG A 338 -14.14 21.19 3.08
N GLU A 339 -14.52 21.81 4.19
CA GLU A 339 -15.45 22.94 4.22
C GLU A 339 -14.87 24.15 3.47
N LEU A 340 -13.60 24.50 3.71
CA LEU A 340 -12.89 25.57 3.00
C LEU A 340 -12.90 25.36 1.49
N LEU A 341 -12.61 24.13 1.04
CA LEU A 341 -12.55 23.83 -0.38
C LEU A 341 -13.94 23.97 -1.05
N ASN A 342 -14.98 23.43 -0.42
CA ASN A 342 -16.36 23.57 -0.88
C ASN A 342 -16.82 25.04 -0.90
N ALA A 343 -16.53 25.78 0.17
CA ALA A 343 -16.83 27.21 0.27
C ALA A 343 -16.14 27.99 -0.85
N THR A 344 -14.89 27.64 -1.19
CA THR A 344 -14.15 28.27 -2.28
C THR A 344 -14.79 28.00 -3.64
N TRP A 345 -15.21 26.76 -3.91
CA TRP A 345 -15.92 26.39 -5.15
C TRP A 345 -17.26 27.11 -5.30
N ASN A 346 -17.97 27.29 -4.19
CA ASN A 346 -19.25 27.98 -4.12
C ASN A 346 -19.10 29.51 -4.01
N LYS A 347 -17.87 30.03 -3.93
CA LYS A 347 -17.54 31.45 -3.76
C LYS A 347 -18.12 32.06 -2.48
N GLU A 348 -18.15 31.29 -1.40
CA GLU A 348 -18.60 31.71 -0.07
C GLU A 348 -17.46 32.45 0.66
N GLU A 349 -17.18 33.68 0.21
CA GLU A 349 -16.02 34.49 0.61
C GLU A 349 -15.87 34.67 2.12
N GLU A 350 -16.98 34.87 2.84
CA GLU A 350 -16.97 35.05 4.30
C GLU A 350 -16.53 33.78 5.04
N ILE A 351 -17.00 32.61 4.59
CA ILE A 351 -16.64 31.30 5.17
C ILE A 351 -15.17 31.01 4.89
N VAL A 352 -14.70 31.28 3.66
CA VAL A 352 -13.29 31.15 3.29
C VAL A 352 -12.40 32.01 4.19
N ALA A 353 -12.77 33.27 4.39
CA ALA A 353 -12.02 34.17 5.27
C ALA A 353 -11.99 33.67 6.72
N GLU A 354 -13.12 33.22 7.27
CA GLU A 354 -13.21 32.73 8.65
C GLU A 354 -12.35 31.48 8.88
N ILE A 355 -12.41 30.49 7.99
CA ILE A 355 -11.64 29.25 8.14
C ILE A 355 -10.14 29.51 7.99
N VAL A 356 -9.75 30.39 7.06
CA VAL A 356 -8.35 30.79 6.89
C VAL A 356 -7.84 31.56 8.11
N GLU A 357 -8.63 32.48 8.67
CA GLU A 357 -8.27 33.23 9.89
C GLU A 357 -8.00 32.28 11.05
N LYS A 358 -8.94 31.37 11.30
CA LYS A 358 -8.84 30.36 12.35
C LYS A 358 -7.62 29.47 12.17
N THR A 359 -7.39 28.99 10.96
CA THR A 359 -6.21 28.16 10.65
C THR A 359 -4.92 28.95 10.86
N HIS A 360 -4.84 30.18 10.36
CA HIS A 360 -3.66 31.04 10.49
C HIS A 360 -3.33 31.35 11.96
N MET A 361 -4.33 31.61 12.79
CA MET A 361 -4.17 31.81 14.22
C MET A 361 -3.70 30.55 14.96
N GLU A 362 -4.17 29.37 14.56
CA GLU A 362 -3.84 28.11 15.23
C GLU A 362 -2.40 27.63 14.90
N VAL A 363 -1.84 28.00 13.74
CA VAL A 363 -0.57 27.45 13.24
C VAL A 363 0.62 28.40 13.29
N THR A 364 0.40 29.67 13.61
CA THR A 364 1.47 30.65 13.74
C THR A 364 1.65 31.09 15.19
N SER A 365 2.90 31.15 15.65
CA SER A 365 3.22 31.79 16.92
C SER A 365 2.94 33.30 16.82
N ASN A 366 2.61 33.97 17.95
CA ASN A 366 2.39 35.43 17.96
C ASN A 366 3.58 36.24 17.39
N LEU A 367 4.79 35.68 17.39
CA LEU A 367 6.01 36.32 16.85
C LEU A 367 6.16 36.16 15.33
N SER A 368 5.53 35.14 14.72
CA SER A 368 5.65 34.79 13.29
C SER A 368 4.37 35.01 12.49
N TYR A 369 3.24 35.35 13.14
CA TYR A 369 1.93 35.63 12.51
C TYR A 369 2.02 36.64 11.34
N ASN A 370 2.95 37.60 11.42
CA ASN A 370 3.10 38.67 10.45
C ASN A 370 4.11 38.39 9.31
N ASN A 371 4.60 37.15 9.19
CA ASN A 371 5.51 36.73 8.13
C ASN A 371 4.73 36.17 6.93
N GLU A 372 5.03 36.66 5.73
CA GLU A 372 4.38 36.26 4.47
C GLU A 372 4.56 34.76 4.18
N ALA A 373 5.75 34.21 4.44
CA ALA A 373 6.01 32.77 4.32
C ALA A 373 5.19 31.94 5.32
N SER A 374 4.92 32.49 6.51
CA SER A 374 4.06 31.84 7.51
C SER A 374 2.59 31.88 7.10
N PHE A 375 2.14 32.94 6.42
CA PHE A 375 0.79 33.03 5.90
C PHE A 375 0.56 32.06 4.73
N GLN A 376 1.50 31.96 3.78
CA GLN A 376 1.44 30.97 2.70
C GLN A 376 1.43 29.52 3.24
N SER A 377 2.22 29.26 4.28
CA SER A 377 2.22 27.95 4.97
C SER A 377 0.88 27.64 5.64
N ALA A 378 0.24 28.65 6.25
CA ALA A 378 -1.09 28.50 6.83
C ALA A 378 -2.16 28.20 5.78
N ILE A 379 -2.08 28.83 4.61
CA ILE A 379 -2.99 28.55 3.48
C ILE A 379 -2.83 27.11 2.99
N ARG A 380 -1.58 26.62 2.85
CA ARG A 380 -1.35 25.22 2.47
C ARG A 380 -2.00 24.24 3.45
N LEU A 381 -1.83 24.47 4.75
CA LEU A 381 -2.46 23.61 5.74
C LEU A 381 -3.98 23.73 5.72
N ALA A 382 -4.51 24.94 5.51
CA ALA A 382 -5.95 25.17 5.43
C ALA A 382 -6.56 24.40 4.24
N TYR A 383 -5.88 24.36 3.10
CA TYR A 383 -6.29 23.62 1.90
C TYR A 383 -5.72 22.20 1.81
N PHE A 384 -5.30 21.59 2.93
CA PHE A 384 -4.74 20.24 2.93
C PHE A 384 -5.58 19.20 2.17
N TYR A 385 -6.92 19.24 2.28
CA TYR A 385 -7.81 18.31 1.58
C TYR A 385 -7.85 18.50 0.05
N ALA A 386 -7.35 19.63 -0.46
CA ALA A 386 -7.31 19.94 -1.88
C ALA A 386 -6.39 18.98 -2.67
N ASP A 387 -5.43 18.32 -2.02
CA ASP A 387 -4.61 17.27 -2.66
C ASP A 387 -5.44 16.08 -3.19
N SER A 388 -6.73 16.00 -2.82
CA SER A 388 -7.71 15.03 -3.35
C SER A 388 -8.29 15.41 -4.72
N TYR A 389 -8.15 16.66 -5.13
CA TYR A 389 -8.71 17.21 -6.38
C TYR A 389 -7.70 17.93 -7.27
N TYR A 390 -6.57 18.36 -6.71
CA TYR A 390 -5.63 19.26 -7.36
C TYR A 390 -4.18 18.80 -7.28
N THR A 391 -3.41 19.14 -8.30
CA THR A 391 -1.97 19.35 -8.18
C THR A 391 -1.74 20.79 -7.69
N ILE A 392 -1.11 20.95 -6.52
CA ILE A 392 -0.87 22.26 -5.89
C ILE A 392 0.55 22.75 -6.19
N VAL A 393 0.66 23.90 -6.87
CA VAL A 393 1.94 24.51 -7.25
C VAL A 393 2.12 25.84 -6.51
N ASN A 394 3.20 25.97 -5.74
CA ASN A 394 3.61 27.26 -5.18
C ASN A 394 4.40 28.07 -6.21
N GLU A 395 4.28 29.39 -6.13
CA GLU A 395 5.06 30.31 -6.98
C GLU A 395 5.01 29.89 -8.45
N LEU A 396 3.80 29.59 -8.94
CA LEU A 396 3.60 29.14 -10.32
C LEU A 396 4.05 30.26 -11.26
N PRO A 397 5.02 30.03 -12.17
CA PRO A 397 5.36 30.99 -13.22
C PRO A 397 4.12 31.21 -14.09
N ALA A 398 3.54 32.41 -14.04
CA ALA A 398 2.26 32.70 -14.67
C ALA A 398 2.22 34.11 -15.26
N GLY A 399 1.84 34.22 -16.54
CA GLY A 399 1.78 35.50 -17.27
C GLY A 399 3.06 36.33 -17.12
N LYS A 400 2.95 37.50 -16.46
CA LYS A 400 4.04 38.48 -16.23
C LYS A 400 4.59 38.45 -14.79
N GLY A 401 4.50 37.30 -14.11
CA GLY A 401 4.98 37.13 -12.74
C GLY A 401 4.88 35.70 -12.23
N TYR A 402 4.71 35.58 -10.91
CA TYR A 402 4.54 34.32 -10.20
C TYR A 402 3.27 34.44 -9.34
N ALA A 403 2.35 33.50 -9.50
CA ALA A 403 1.17 33.40 -8.63
C ALA A 403 1.56 32.70 -7.33
N ASP A 404 1.07 33.17 -6.18
CA ASP A 404 1.47 32.62 -4.88
C ASP A 404 1.18 31.12 -4.78
N ILE A 405 -0.05 30.72 -5.13
CA ILE A 405 -0.46 29.31 -5.15
C ILE A 405 -1.44 29.07 -6.31
N ALA A 406 -1.21 28.00 -7.06
CA ALA A 406 -2.12 27.51 -8.10
C ALA A 406 -2.60 26.09 -7.78
N PHE A 407 -3.88 25.85 -8.03
CA PHE A 407 -4.57 24.58 -7.86
C PHE A 407 -5.03 24.11 -9.24
N ILE A 408 -4.34 23.11 -9.78
CA ILE A 408 -4.58 22.56 -11.11
C ILE A 408 -5.42 21.29 -10.95
N PRO A 409 -6.70 21.29 -11.34
CA PRO A 409 -7.59 20.18 -11.08
C PRO A 409 -7.29 19.05 -12.04
N TYR A 410 -7.19 17.84 -11.51
CA TYR A 410 -7.14 16.61 -12.31
C TYR A 410 -8.50 15.87 -12.26
N VAL A 411 -9.46 16.38 -11.48
CA VAL A 411 -10.84 15.86 -11.44
C VAL A 411 -11.70 16.69 -12.38
N LYS A 412 -12.48 16.03 -13.22
CA LYS A 412 -13.39 16.68 -14.15
C LYS A 412 -14.43 17.54 -13.39
N ASP A 413 -14.81 18.66 -14.00
CA ASP A 413 -15.83 19.60 -13.50
C ASP A 413 -15.48 20.34 -12.20
N VAL A 414 -14.28 20.10 -11.65
CA VAL A 414 -13.71 20.87 -10.53
C VAL A 414 -13.03 22.14 -11.07
N PRO A 415 -13.25 23.33 -10.47
CA PRO A 415 -12.68 24.56 -10.98
C PRO A 415 -11.18 24.67 -10.69
N ALA A 416 -10.37 25.10 -11.65
CA ALA A 416 -9.00 25.50 -11.34
C ALA A 416 -8.99 26.73 -10.43
N MET A 417 -7.95 26.92 -9.63
CA MET A 417 -7.86 28.08 -8.73
C MET A 417 -6.48 28.73 -8.77
N ILE A 418 -6.45 30.06 -8.80
CA ILE A 418 -5.26 30.87 -8.56
C ILE A 418 -5.51 31.67 -7.29
N ILE A 419 -4.69 31.46 -6.26
CA ILE A 419 -4.76 32.18 -5.00
C ILE A 419 -3.62 33.18 -4.92
N GLU A 420 -3.96 34.43 -4.62
CA GLU A 420 -3.02 35.51 -4.36
C GLU A 420 -3.25 36.07 -2.95
N LEU A 421 -2.17 36.21 -2.20
CA LEU A 421 -2.16 36.60 -0.81
C LEU A 421 -1.71 38.05 -0.65
N LYS A 422 -2.32 38.77 0.30
CA LYS A 422 -1.93 40.14 0.65
C LYS A 422 -1.87 40.33 2.16
N LYS A 423 -0.91 41.15 2.59
CA LYS A 423 -0.78 41.65 3.95
C LYS A 423 -1.09 43.14 3.96
N ASP A 424 -1.91 43.59 4.91
CA ASP A 424 -2.25 45.00 5.16
C ASP A 424 -2.78 45.74 3.91
N LYS A 425 -3.46 45.00 3.02
CA LYS A 425 -4.13 45.53 1.82
C LYS A 425 -5.54 44.94 1.70
N THR A 426 -6.24 45.21 0.61
CA THR A 426 -7.56 44.64 0.33
C THR A 426 -7.47 43.38 -0.53
N PRO A 427 -8.44 42.46 -0.42
CA PRO A 427 -8.53 41.31 -1.33
C PRO A 427 -8.70 41.74 -2.80
N ASN A 428 -9.35 42.89 -3.08
CA ASN A 428 -9.39 43.46 -4.44
C ASN A 428 -7.99 43.73 -5.00
N SER A 429 -7.04 44.16 -4.17
CA SER A 429 -5.66 44.38 -4.64
C SER A 429 -4.95 43.10 -5.07
N ALA A 430 -5.34 41.94 -4.51
CA ALA A 430 -4.90 40.63 -4.97
C ALA A 430 -5.54 40.29 -6.32
N ILE A 431 -6.86 40.43 -6.44
CA ILE A 431 -7.58 40.20 -7.72
C ILE A 431 -7.03 41.08 -8.85
N ASP A 432 -6.82 42.38 -8.58
CA ASP A 432 -6.24 43.32 -9.55
C ASP A 432 -4.83 42.90 -9.96
N GLN A 433 -4.03 42.35 -9.04
CA GLN A 433 -2.72 41.82 -9.36
C GLN A 433 -2.82 40.61 -10.29
N ILE A 434 -3.68 39.64 -9.97
CA ILE A 434 -3.91 38.45 -10.80
C ILE A 434 -4.26 38.85 -12.23
N LYS A 435 -5.22 39.78 -12.40
CA LYS A 435 -5.68 40.27 -13.71
C LYS A 435 -4.59 41.04 -14.45
N ARG A 436 -3.96 42.03 -13.79
CA ARG A 436 -2.91 42.86 -14.41
C ARG A 436 -1.69 42.04 -14.84
N LYS A 437 -1.37 40.98 -14.10
CA LYS A 437 -0.24 40.11 -14.38
C LYS A 437 -0.60 38.95 -15.31
N GLU A 438 -1.86 38.83 -15.73
CA GLU A 438 -2.33 37.82 -16.68
C GLU A 438 -2.05 36.39 -16.20
N TYR A 439 -2.15 36.13 -14.89
CA TYR A 439 -1.93 34.77 -14.34
C TYR A 439 -2.86 33.69 -14.92
N PRO A 440 -4.16 33.99 -15.22
CA PRO A 440 -5.05 33.02 -15.87
C PRO A 440 -4.51 32.41 -17.16
N GLU A 441 -3.60 33.08 -17.88
CA GLU A 441 -3.01 32.54 -19.11
C GLU A 441 -2.22 31.24 -18.90
N ALA A 442 -1.64 31.06 -17.70
CA ALA A 442 -0.94 29.83 -17.35
C ALA A 442 -1.88 28.62 -17.25
N LEU A 443 -3.17 28.86 -16.99
CA LEU A 443 -4.22 27.86 -16.83
C LEU A 443 -5.34 28.06 -17.86
N LYS A 444 -4.99 28.55 -19.06
CA LYS A 444 -5.95 28.87 -20.13
C LYS A 444 -6.85 27.72 -20.56
N GLU A 445 -6.40 26.48 -20.36
CA GLU A 445 -7.19 25.27 -20.64
C GLU A 445 -8.41 25.15 -19.70
N PHE A 446 -8.34 25.78 -18.52
CA PHE A 446 -9.41 25.82 -17.52
C PHE A 446 -10.20 27.13 -17.55
N LYS A 447 -10.01 28.01 -18.55
CA LYS A 447 -10.58 29.38 -18.56
C LYS A 447 -12.09 29.45 -18.23
N ASP A 448 -12.86 28.48 -18.70
CA ASP A 448 -14.33 28.45 -18.54
C ASP A 448 -14.74 27.98 -17.12
N ASN A 449 -13.79 27.44 -16.37
CA ASN A 449 -13.95 26.98 -14.99
C ASN A 449 -12.73 27.33 -14.11
N LEU A 450 -12.24 28.57 -14.19
CA LEU A 450 -11.13 29.07 -13.38
C LEU A 450 -11.61 30.09 -12.36
N LEU A 451 -11.24 29.88 -11.09
CA LEU A 451 -11.45 30.81 -9.99
C LEU A 451 -10.16 31.58 -9.70
N ILE A 452 -10.32 32.87 -9.44
CA ILE A 452 -9.25 33.73 -8.93
C ILE A 452 -9.64 34.16 -7.52
N VAL A 453 -8.76 33.90 -6.56
CA VAL A 453 -9.03 34.04 -5.13
C VAL A 453 -8.03 35.04 -4.55
N GLY A 454 -8.53 36.17 -4.05
CA GLY A 454 -7.73 37.16 -3.36
C GLY A 454 -7.97 37.08 -1.87
N ILE A 455 -6.95 36.71 -1.08
CA ILE A 455 -7.05 36.63 0.38
C ILE A 455 -6.14 37.67 1.00
N SER A 456 -6.69 38.47 1.90
CA SER A 456 -5.93 39.47 2.64
C SER A 456 -6.07 39.31 4.15
N TYR A 457 -5.03 39.65 4.90
CA TYR A 457 -5.11 39.79 6.35
C TYR A 457 -4.58 41.15 6.83
N ASP A 458 -5.20 41.67 7.88
CA ASP A 458 -4.76 42.87 8.59
C ASP A 458 -3.87 42.47 9.78
N SER A 459 -2.62 42.91 9.79
CA SER A 459 -1.62 42.52 10.79
C SER A 459 -1.88 43.08 12.19
N LYS A 460 -2.76 44.08 12.33
CA LYS A 460 -3.11 44.72 13.61
C LYS A 460 -4.31 44.06 14.27
N THR A 461 -5.36 43.84 13.48
CA THR A 461 -6.63 43.28 13.92
C THR A 461 -6.67 41.76 13.82
N LYS A 462 -5.73 41.17 13.06
CA LYS A 462 -5.68 39.74 12.72
C LYS A 462 -6.90 39.25 11.92
N LYS A 463 -7.65 40.17 11.32
CA LYS A 463 -8.85 39.86 10.54
C LYS A 463 -8.48 39.47 9.12
N HIS A 464 -9.06 38.38 8.62
CA HIS A 464 -8.96 37.99 7.21
C HIS A 464 -10.17 38.44 6.40
N THR A 465 -9.94 38.64 5.11
CA THR A 465 -10.97 38.96 4.11
C THR A 465 -10.63 38.25 2.81
N CYS A 466 -11.66 37.84 2.06
CA CYS A 466 -11.53 37.08 0.82
C CYS A 466 -12.41 37.70 -0.27
N ILE A 467 -11.98 37.61 -1.52
CA ILE A 467 -12.80 37.83 -2.72
C ILE A 467 -12.53 36.69 -3.70
N ILE A 468 -13.58 36.16 -4.33
CA ILE A 468 -13.51 35.05 -5.28
C ILE A 468 -14.26 35.42 -6.56
N GLU A 469 -13.54 35.51 -7.67
CA GLU A 469 -14.12 35.77 -8.99
C GLU A 469 -13.89 34.60 -9.94
N ARG A 470 -14.69 34.52 -11.02
CA ARG A 470 -14.30 33.71 -12.18
C ARG A 470 -13.34 34.55 -13.02
N ALA A 471 -12.28 33.92 -13.54
CA ALA A 471 -11.23 34.58 -14.31
C ALA A 471 -11.74 35.28 -15.58
#